data_AF-A0A368SQP5-F1
#
_entry.id   AF-A0A368SQP5-F1
#
_cell.length_a   1.000
_cell.length_b   1.000
_cell.length_c   1.000
_cell.angle_alpha   90.00
_cell.angle_beta   90.00
_cell.angle_gamma   90.00
#
_symmetry.space_group_name_H-M   'P 1'
#
loop_
_entity.id
_entity.type
_entity.pdbx_description
1 polymer ?
#
loop_
_entity_poly.entity_id
_entity_poly.type
_entity_poly.pdbx_seq_one_letter_code
_entity_poly.pdbx_strand_id
1 'polypeptide(L)'
;MLSLCGDQALRELSSPGKSGSFFYLTSNDQYMIKTMKKAEVKIFLKMLRAYYNHVRAFENTLVTKFFGLHCVKLAGANQKKVRFVIMGNLFCSEYSIHRRFDLKGSSLGRTTDKPQTEIDEYTTLKDLDLNFIFRLQKHWYQEFQRQVNRDCEFLEQENIMDYSLLVGVHFRDTRDRLLTGGSFDSDSSRGSSPHLSRGDTDPNRFAKIKLGSNMPIRAERTVRKTDIEPQIIGEPTGEFYDVVLYFGIIDILQDYDISKKLEHAYKSFQYDPTSISAVDPKQYARRFRDFVFKAFQEDKFDL
;
A
#
# COMPACT_ATOMS: atom_id res chain seq x y z
N MET A 1 -17.23 -10.52 13.78
CA MET A 1 -17.48 -10.87 15.20
C MET A 1 -16.45 -11.89 15.66
N LEU A 2 -16.44 -13.11 15.11
CA LEU A 2 -15.49 -14.18 15.51
C LEU A 2 -14.00 -13.77 15.41
N SER A 3 -13.58 -13.13 14.31
CA SER A 3 -12.17 -12.72 14.13
C SER A 3 -11.69 -11.59 15.04
N LEU A 4 -12.61 -10.80 15.62
CA LEU A 4 -12.30 -9.59 16.40
C LEU A 4 -12.59 -9.74 17.89
N CYS A 5 -13.51 -10.63 18.25
CA CYS A 5 -14.01 -10.83 19.61
C CYS A 5 -13.93 -12.31 20.05
N GLY A 6 -13.25 -13.16 19.28
CA GLY A 6 -12.98 -14.54 19.69
C GLY A 6 -11.87 -14.61 20.75
N ASP A 7 -11.58 -15.81 21.22
CA ASP A 7 -10.63 -16.06 22.32
C ASP A 7 -9.15 -15.86 21.92
N GLN A 8 -8.89 -15.60 20.63
CA GLN A 8 -7.54 -15.37 20.12
C GLN A 8 -7.13 -13.91 20.29
N ALA A 9 -5.94 -13.70 20.87
CA ALA A 9 -5.39 -12.37 21.07
C ALA A 9 -5.12 -11.66 19.73
N LEU A 10 -5.36 -10.34 19.73
CA LEU A 10 -4.93 -9.47 18.63
C LEU A 10 -3.40 -9.35 18.66
N ARG A 11 -2.77 -9.42 17.48
CA ARG A 11 -1.32 -9.21 17.35
C ARG A 11 -1.03 -7.73 17.18
N GLU A 12 -0.30 -7.14 18.10
CA GLU A 12 0.17 -5.75 17.96
C GLU A 12 1.27 -5.68 16.91
N LEU A 13 1.13 -4.75 15.96
CA LEU A 13 2.16 -4.44 14.99
C LEU A 13 2.89 -3.20 15.46
N SER A 14 4.20 -3.31 15.68
CA SER A 14 5.04 -2.16 15.94
C SER A 14 4.95 -1.21 14.75
N SER A 15 4.39 -0.01 14.97
CA SER A 15 4.31 1.01 13.94
C SER A 15 5.55 1.92 14.05
N PRO A 16 6.47 1.90 13.07
CA PRO A 16 7.56 2.88 13.02
C PRO A 16 7.09 4.26 12.49
N GLY A 17 5.78 4.45 12.26
CA GLY A 17 5.23 5.63 11.59
C GLY A 17 5.24 6.90 12.46
N LYS A 18 5.46 8.06 11.83
CA LYS A 18 5.43 9.40 12.47
C LYS A 18 4.09 9.75 13.14
N SER A 19 3.01 9.02 12.84
CA SER A 19 1.65 9.31 13.33
C SER A 19 1.47 8.98 14.82
N GLY A 20 2.25 8.03 15.35
CA GLY A 20 2.06 7.44 16.68
C GLY A 20 0.79 6.59 16.81
N SER A 21 0.24 6.08 15.70
CA SER A 21 -0.94 5.20 15.70
C SER A 21 -0.54 3.76 15.97
N PHE A 22 -1.24 3.10 16.90
CA PHE A 22 -1.10 1.67 17.13
C PHE A 22 -1.91 0.89 16.09
N PHE A 23 -1.34 -0.22 15.64
CA PHE A 23 -1.98 -1.16 14.74
C PHE A 23 -2.07 -2.52 15.40
N TYR A 24 -3.21 -3.17 15.22
CA TYR A 24 -3.42 -4.55 15.64
C TYR A 24 -3.96 -5.35 14.46
N LEU A 25 -3.63 -6.63 14.43
CA LEU A 25 -4.02 -7.55 13.38
C LEU A 25 -4.82 -8.69 14.00
N THR A 26 -5.92 -9.08 13.35
CA THR A 26 -6.65 -10.28 13.76
C THR A 26 -5.80 -11.52 13.55
N SER A 27 -6.05 -12.56 14.34
CA SER A 27 -5.30 -13.82 14.28
C SER A 27 -5.35 -14.52 12.90
N ASN A 28 -6.44 -14.29 12.17
CA ASN A 28 -6.66 -14.81 10.81
C ASN A 28 -6.22 -13.84 9.70
N ASP A 29 -5.53 -12.74 10.03
CA ASP A 29 -4.99 -11.76 9.08
C ASP A 29 -6.00 -11.02 8.20
N GLN A 30 -7.31 -11.19 8.40
CA GLN A 30 -8.32 -10.56 7.55
C GLN A 30 -8.52 -9.07 7.85
N TYR A 31 -8.40 -8.67 9.12
CA TYR A 31 -8.74 -7.32 9.56
C TYR A 31 -7.62 -6.69 10.37
N MET A 32 -7.48 -5.38 10.22
CA MET A 32 -6.61 -4.53 11.02
C MET A 32 -7.44 -3.58 11.87
N ILE A 33 -6.95 -3.29 13.07
CA ILE A 33 -7.44 -2.22 13.93
C ILE A 33 -6.38 -1.13 13.95
N LYS A 34 -6.77 0.10 13.59
CA LYS A 34 -5.90 1.28 13.64
C LYS A 34 -6.45 2.28 14.63
N THR A 35 -5.65 2.72 15.59
CA THR A 35 -6.04 3.81 16.49
C THR A 35 -6.07 5.15 15.75
N MET A 36 -7.08 5.97 16.04
CA MET A 36 -7.36 7.22 15.33
C MET A 36 -7.36 8.42 16.28
N LYS A 37 -6.82 9.54 15.81
CA LYS A 37 -6.96 10.86 16.45
C LYS A 37 -8.38 11.38 16.27
N LYS A 38 -8.81 12.28 17.16
CA LYS A 38 -10.15 12.90 17.08
C LYS A 38 -10.37 13.65 15.76
N ALA A 39 -9.32 14.26 15.20
CA ALA A 39 -9.39 14.96 13.91
C ALA A 39 -9.69 13.98 12.76
N GLU A 40 -8.98 12.87 12.67
CA GLU A 40 -9.19 11.84 11.64
C GLU A 40 -10.60 11.23 11.71
N VAL A 41 -11.15 11.05 12.92
CA VAL A 41 -12.55 10.61 13.07
C VAL A 41 -13.55 11.63 12.52
N LYS A 42 -13.31 12.94 12.70
CA LYS A 42 -14.18 13.96 12.11
C LYS A 42 -14.16 13.90 10.58
N ILE A 43 -12.98 13.67 10.01
CA ILE A 43 -12.78 13.55 8.56
C ILE A 43 -13.52 12.33 8.03
N PHE A 44 -13.35 11.18 8.67
CA PHE A 44 -14.07 9.96 8.29
C PHE A 44 -15.59 10.15 8.30
N LEU A 45 -16.14 10.78 9.34
CA LEU A 45 -17.57 11.06 9.43
C LEU A 45 -18.06 12.07 8.39
N LYS A 46 -17.25 13.08 8.05
CA LYS A 46 -17.55 14.07 7.00
C LYS A 46 -17.68 13.40 5.62
N MET A 47 -16.75 12.52 5.26
CA MET A 47 -16.75 11.85 3.96
C MET A 47 -17.60 10.57 3.90
N LEU A 48 -18.16 10.10 5.03
CA LEU A 48 -18.74 8.75 5.15
C LEU A 48 -19.77 8.42 4.06
N ARG A 49 -20.62 9.38 3.70
CA ARG A 49 -21.64 9.19 2.64
C ARG A 49 -21.00 9.02 1.27
N ALA A 50 -20.04 9.88 0.92
CA ALA A 50 -19.32 9.80 -0.34
C ALA A 50 -18.50 8.51 -0.43
N TYR A 51 -17.77 8.18 0.64
CA TYR A 51 -17.04 6.93 0.81
C TYR A 51 -17.92 5.70 0.55
N TYR A 52 -19.07 5.62 1.22
CA TYR A 52 -20.01 4.51 1.05
C TYR A 52 -20.49 4.39 -0.40
N ASN A 53 -20.86 5.51 -1.03
CA ASN A 53 -21.30 5.51 -2.41
C ASN A 53 -20.19 5.07 -3.37
N HIS A 54 -18.95 5.51 -3.15
CA HIS A 54 -17.78 5.16 -3.94
C HIS A 54 -17.47 3.66 -3.88
N VAL A 55 -17.32 3.13 -2.66
CA VAL A 55 -17.00 1.71 -2.43
C VAL A 55 -18.12 0.80 -2.95
N ARG A 56 -19.38 1.24 -2.86
CA ARG A 56 -20.52 0.50 -3.42
C ARG A 56 -20.54 0.52 -4.95
N ALA A 57 -20.20 1.65 -5.58
CA ALA A 57 -20.26 1.82 -7.02
C ALA A 57 -19.11 1.14 -7.77
N PHE A 58 -17.93 1.03 -7.14
CA PHE A 58 -16.72 0.56 -7.79
C PHE A 58 -16.14 -0.66 -7.07
N GLU A 59 -16.51 -1.87 -7.55
CA GLU A 59 -16.06 -3.15 -6.97
C GLU A 59 -14.52 -3.24 -6.89
N ASN A 60 -13.82 -2.70 -7.88
CA ASN A 60 -12.36 -2.70 -8.01
C ASN A 60 -11.66 -1.55 -7.27
N THR A 61 -12.37 -0.70 -6.51
CA THR A 61 -11.72 0.40 -5.78
C THR A 61 -10.52 -0.09 -4.96
N LEU A 62 -9.43 0.66 -5.07
CA LEU A 62 -8.20 0.43 -4.33
C LEU A 62 -8.25 1.10 -2.95
N VAL A 63 -9.22 1.97 -2.71
CA VAL A 63 -9.41 2.65 -1.42
C VAL A 63 -9.65 1.61 -0.31
N THR A 64 -8.92 1.76 0.79
CA THR A 64 -9.03 0.85 1.93
C THR A 64 -10.47 0.73 2.44
N LYS A 65 -10.83 -0.49 2.84
CA LYS A 65 -12.18 -0.83 3.29
C LYS A 65 -12.29 -0.69 4.80
N PHE A 66 -13.18 0.18 5.27
CA PHE A 66 -13.53 0.34 6.67
C PHE A 66 -14.77 -0.48 7.00
N PHE A 67 -14.70 -1.24 8.09
CA PHE A 67 -15.76 -2.12 8.56
C PHE A 67 -16.43 -1.62 9.84
N GLY A 68 -15.79 -0.67 10.54
CA GLY A 68 -16.35 -0.08 11.75
C GLY A 68 -15.50 1.06 12.28
N LEU A 69 -16.16 2.04 12.90
CA LEU A 69 -15.53 3.11 13.66
C LEU A 69 -16.05 3.00 15.10
N HIS A 70 -15.13 2.89 16.05
CA HIS A 70 -15.46 2.64 17.46
C HIS A 70 -14.75 3.64 18.37
N CYS A 71 -15.34 3.84 19.56
CA CYS A 71 -14.77 4.64 20.62
C CYS A 71 -14.95 3.91 21.95
N VAL A 72 -13.84 3.59 22.61
CA VAL A 72 -13.83 3.03 23.96
C VAL A 72 -13.49 4.12 24.95
N LYS A 73 -14.24 4.20 26.04
CA LYS A 73 -13.93 5.05 27.19
C LYS A 73 -13.28 4.16 28.25
N LEU A 74 -12.02 4.43 28.58
CA LEU A 74 -11.36 3.72 29.67
C LEU A 74 -11.94 4.19 31.01
N ALA A 75 -12.23 3.24 31.90
CA ALA A 75 -12.70 3.53 33.25
C ALA A 75 -11.56 4.09 34.11
N GLY A 76 -11.86 5.07 34.98
CA GLY A 76 -10.89 5.73 35.86
C GLY A 76 -11.05 7.25 35.92
N ALA A 77 -10.27 7.90 36.78
CA ALA A 77 -10.35 9.36 37.03
C ALA A 77 -10.10 10.20 35.76
N ASN A 78 -9.23 9.71 34.86
CA ASN A 78 -8.95 10.32 33.57
C ASN A 78 -9.66 9.54 32.47
N GLN A 79 -10.92 9.88 32.16
CA GLN A 79 -11.74 9.22 31.12
C GLN A 79 -11.18 9.40 29.70
N LYS A 80 -10.06 8.75 29.41
CA LYS A 80 -9.38 8.80 28.12
C LYS A 80 -10.21 8.03 27.09
N LYS A 81 -10.56 8.72 26.00
CA LYS A 81 -11.29 8.15 24.87
C LYS A 81 -10.29 7.63 23.82
N VAL A 82 -10.28 6.32 23.61
CA VAL A 82 -9.55 5.69 22.51
C VAL A 82 -10.52 5.52 21.35
N ARG A 83 -10.14 5.99 20.16
CA ARG A 83 -10.91 5.82 18.93
C ARG A 83 -10.13 4.92 18.01
N PHE A 84 -10.81 4.05 17.29
CA PHE A 84 -10.16 3.17 16.33
C PHE A 84 -11.13 2.81 15.21
N VAL A 85 -10.53 2.48 14.06
CA VAL A 85 -11.25 1.90 12.93
C VAL A 85 -10.86 0.43 12.80
N ILE A 86 -11.81 -0.37 12.33
CA ILE A 86 -11.55 -1.70 11.80
C ILE A 86 -11.48 -1.56 10.29
N MET A 87 -10.41 -2.05 9.67
CA MET A 87 -10.17 -1.97 8.24
C MET A 87 -9.69 -3.31 7.69
N GLY A 88 -9.81 -3.51 6.38
CA GLY A 88 -9.31 -4.73 5.73
C GLY A 88 -7.78 -4.75 5.72
N ASN A 89 -7.18 -5.90 6.01
CA ASN A 89 -5.76 -6.09 5.79
C ASN A 89 -5.49 -6.29 4.29
N LEU A 90 -4.74 -5.36 3.69
CA LEU A 90 -4.36 -5.45 2.28
C LEU A 90 -3.48 -6.66 1.98
N PHE A 91 -2.67 -7.08 2.96
CA PHE A 91 -1.76 -8.21 2.85
C PHE A 91 -2.35 -9.49 3.48
N CYS A 92 -3.69 -9.61 3.48
CA CYS A 92 -4.36 -10.87 3.73
C CYS A 92 -4.07 -11.81 2.55
N SER A 93 -3.00 -12.58 2.65
CA SER A 93 -2.41 -13.33 1.55
C SER A 93 -2.06 -14.75 2.00
N GLU A 94 -2.23 -15.72 1.10
CA GLU A 94 -1.72 -17.08 1.27
C GLU A 94 -0.20 -17.15 1.00
N TYR A 95 0.36 -16.10 0.39
CA TYR A 95 1.78 -15.96 0.07
C TYR A 95 2.49 -14.98 0.99
N SER A 96 3.75 -15.27 1.30
CA SER A 96 4.66 -14.37 2.02
C SER A 96 4.95 -13.09 1.22
N ILE A 97 4.78 -11.93 1.85
CA ILE A 97 5.10 -10.64 1.22
C ILE A 97 6.57 -10.31 1.46
N HIS A 98 7.41 -10.45 0.45
CA HIS A 98 8.87 -10.29 0.56
C HIS A 98 9.34 -8.84 0.49
N ARG A 99 8.57 -7.97 -0.17
CA ARG A 99 8.83 -6.53 -0.27
C ARG A 99 7.55 -5.74 -0.07
N ARG A 100 7.66 -4.62 0.65
CA ARG A 100 6.55 -3.70 0.92
C ARG A 100 6.99 -2.30 0.54
N PHE A 101 6.14 -1.57 -0.18
CA PHE A 101 6.38 -0.18 -0.56
C PHE A 101 5.18 0.68 -0.15
N ASP A 102 5.44 1.79 0.53
CA ASP A 102 4.50 2.89 0.71
C ASP A 102 4.88 3.97 -0.32
N LEU A 103 4.01 4.26 -1.27
CA LEU A 103 4.33 5.14 -2.40
C LEU A 103 3.39 6.36 -2.46
N LYS A 104 3.93 7.58 -2.59
CA LYS A 104 3.16 8.84 -2.58
C LYS A 104 3.34 9.70 -3.85
N GLY A 105 4.28 9.32 -4.71
CA GLY A 105 4.73 10.09 -5.87
C GLY A 105 5.55 11.32 -5.53
N SER A 106 6.25 11.33 -4.39
CA SER A 106 7.08 12.48 -3.96
C SER A 106 8.48 12.01 -3.54
N SER A 107 9.45 12.93 -3.42
CA SER A 107 10.86 12.58 -3.16
C SER A 107 11.34 12.98 -1.77
N LEU A 108 10.85 14.07 -1.19
CA LEU A 108 11.37 14.58 0.08
C LEU A 108 11.04 13.65 1.27
N GLY A 109 12.06 13.06 1.90
CA GLY A 109 11.90 12.10 3.01
C GLY A 109 11.28 10.76 2.59
N ARG A 110 11.35 10.46 1.29
CA ARG A 110 10.78 9.26 0.64
C ARG A 110 11.83 8.20 0.32
N THR A 111 12.89 8.12 1.13
CA THR A 111 13.86 7.02 1.21
C THR A 111 13.74 6.35 2.59
N THR A 112 14.11 5.08 2.68
CA THR A 112 14.23 4.36 3.94
C THR A 112 15.59 4.64 4.58
N ASP A 113 15.60 4.94 5.87
CA ASP A 113 16.83 5.30 6.60
C ASP A 113 17.66 4.07 7.02
N LYS A 114 17.09 2.87 6.90
CA LYS A 114 17.78 1.61 7.22
C LYS A 114 18.83 1.26 6.15
N PRO A 115 20.02 0.78 6.55
CA PRO A 115 20.99 0.27 5.60
C PRO A 115 20.47 -0.99 4.90
N GLN A 116 20.95 -1.27 3.69
CA GLN A 116 20.48 -2.39 2.86
C GLN A 116 20.55 -3.75 3.56
N THR A 117 21.51 -3.93 4.47
CA THR A 117 21.72 -5.15 5.27
C THR A 117 20.67 -5.37 6.36
N GLU A 118 19.92 -4.33 6.75
CA GLU A 118 18.88 -4.38 7.78
C GLU A 118 17.46 -4.32 7.19
N ILE A 119 17.35 -4.32 5.86
CA ILE A 119 16.07 -4.37 5.16
C ILE A 119 15.57 -5.81 5.20
N ASP A 120 14.46 -6.00 5.89
CA ASP A 120 13.73 -7.26 5.99
C ASP A 120 12.36 -7.18 5.31
N GLU A 121 11.60 -8.29 5.32
CA GLU A 121 10.26 -8.37 4.73
C GLU A 121 9.19 -7.51 5.43
N TYR A 122 9.48 -7.02 6.64
CA TYR A 122 8.60 -6.15 7.44
C TYR A 122 8.90 -4.66 7.22
N THR A 123 10.08 -4.36 6.68
CA THR A 123 10.50 -3.00 6.37
C THR A 123 9.68 -2.46 5.21
N THR A 124 9.01 -1.33 5.45
CA THR A 124 8.22 -0.64 4.42
C THR A 124 9.10 0.38 3.71
N LEU A 125 9.47 0.04 2.49
CA LEU A 125 10.24 0.86 1.57
C LEU A 125 9.39 2.02 1.03
N LYS A 126 10.02 3.06 0.47
CA LYS A 126 9.35 4.26 -0.03
C LYS A 126 9.65 4.50 -1.51
N ASP A 127 9.20 5.64 -2.04
CA ASP A 127 9.30 6.00 -3.47
C ASP A 127 10.73 5.92 -4.00
N LEU A 128 11.69 6.45 -3.24
CA LEU A 128 13.09 6.43 -3.62
C LEU A 128 13.76 5.08 -3.38
N ASP A 129 13.10 4.13 -2.73
CA ASP A 129 13.60 2.76 -2.61
C ASP A 129 13.02 1.85 -3.71
N LEU A 130 12.00 2.32 -4.44
CA LEU A 130 11.37 1.55 -5.51
C LEU A 130 12.34 1.35 -6.67
N ASN A 131 12.61 0.08 -6.97
CA ASN A 131 13.52 -0.37 -8.01
C ASN A 131 12.85 -1.30 -9.02
N PHE A 132 11.53 -1.18 -9.19
CA PHE A 132 10.74 -1.98 -10.13
C PHE A 132 9.74 -1.12 -10.91
N ILE A 133 9.47 -1.55 -12.15
CA ILE A 133 8.25 -1.24 -12.90
C ILE A 133 7.39 -2.50 -12.92
N PHE A 134 6.14 -2.39 -12.46
CA PHE A 134 5.18 -3.48 -12.47
C PHE A 134 4.46 -3.53 -13.83
N ARG A 135 4.65 -4.62 -14.57
CA ARG A 135 4.08 -4.82 -15.91
C ARG A 135 2.73 -5.52 -15.81
N LEU A 136 1.66 -4.76 -16.05
CA LEU A 136 0.28 -5.22 -16.03
C LEU A 136 -0.17 -5.61 -17.44
N GLN A 137 -0.86 -6.74 -17.60
CA GLN A 137 -1.47 -7.10 -18.88
C GLN A 137 -2.41 -5.98 -19.37
N LYS A 138 -2.54 -5.80 -20.67
CA LYS A 138 -3.30 -4.70 -21.30
C LYS A 138 -4.66 -4.40 -20.66
N HIS A 139 -5.50 -5.43 -20.53
CA HIS A 139 -6.84 -5.26 -19.96
C HIS A 139 -6.80 -4.83 -18.48
N TRP A 140 -5.86 -5.39 -17.70
CA TRP A 140 -5.62 -4.99 -16.32
C TRP A 140 -5.09 -3.57 -16.22
N TYR A 141 -4.17 -3.17 -17.10
CA TYR A 141 -3.62 -1.82 -17.10
C TYR A 141 -4.70 -0.77 -17.39
N GLN A 142 -5.57 -1.02 -18.36
CA GLN A 142 -6.69 -0.13 -18.67
C GLN A 142 -7.68 0.00 -17.50
N GLU A 143 -8.05 -1.13 -16.89
CA GLU A 143 -8.93 -1.15 -15.72
C GLU A 143 -8.26 -0.47 -14.51
N PHE A 144 -6.98 -0.71 -14.30
CA PHE A 144 -6.16 -0.06 -13.28
C PHE A 144 -6.16 1.46 -13.45
N GLN A 145 -5.81 1.97 -14.64
CA GLN A 145 -5.82 3.41 -14.90
C GLN A 145 -7.19 4.04 -14.63
N ARG A 146 -8.26 3.39 -15.12
CA ARG A 146 -9.62 3.84 -14.89
C ARG A 146 -9.96 3.89 -13.40
N GLN A 147 -9.55 2.88 -12.64
CA GLN A 147 -9.85 2.80 -11.22
C GLN A 147 -9.03 3.78 -10.38
N VAL A 148 -7.73 3.92 -10.64
CA VAL A 148 -6.88 4.92 -9.96
C VAL A 148 -7.43 6.33 -10.21
N ASN A 149 -7.84 6.64 -11.45
CA ASN A 149 -8.44 7.95 -11.73
C ASN A 149 -9.70 8.20 -10.89
N ARG A 150 -10.62 7.23 -10.82
CA ARG A 150 -11.85 7.33 -10.01
C ARG A 150 -11.55 7.48 -8.51
N ASP A 151 -10.62 6.68 -8.00
CA ASP A 151 -10.25 6.73 -6.58
C ASP A 151 -9.61 8.09 -6.23
N CYS A 152 -8.75 8.62 -7.09
CA CYS A 152 -8.14 9.94 -6.91
C CYS A 152 -9.15 11.08 -7.04
N GLU A 153 -10.08 11.01 -7.99
CA GLU A 153 -11.18 12.00 -8.11
C GLU A 153 -12.04 12.05 -6.85
N PHE A 154 -12.39 10.89 -6.29
CA PHE A 154 -13.12 10.80 -5.03
C PHE A 154 -12.33 11.45 -3.87
N LEU A 155 -11.05 11.11 -3.71
CA LEU A 155 -10.23 11.66 -2.63
C LEU A 155 -10.01 13.18 -2.80
N GLU A 156 -9.84 13.66 -4.02
CA GLU A 156 -9.74 15.09 -4.34
C GLU A 156 -11.03 15.84 -3.94
N GLN A 157 -12.20 15.32 -4.31
CA GLN A 157 -13.50 15.94 -3.98
C GLN A 157 -13.73 16.04 -2.47
N GLU A 158 -13.26 15.06 -1.71
CA GLU A 158 -13.34 15.04 -0.25
C GLU A 158 -12.21 15.85 0.43
N ASN A 159 -11.34 16.52 -0.35
CA ASN A 159 -10.18 17.30 0.10
C ASN A 159 -9.13 16.49 0.88
N ILE A 160 -9.00 15.21 0.52
CA ILE A 160 -8.09 14.27 1.17
C ILE A 160 -6.77 14.25 0.42
N MET A 161 -5.68 14.18 1.18
CA MET A 161 -4.31 14.14 0.67
C MET A 161 -3.41 13.29 1.57
N ASP A 162 -2.14 13.19 1.21
CA ASP A 162 -1.14 12.42 1.96
C ASP A 162 -1.41 10.90 2.07
N TYR A 163 -2.30 10.39 1.21
CA TYR A 163 -2.58 8.96 1.05
C TYR A 163 -1.48 8.26 0.25
N SER A 164 -1.19 7.00 0.57
CA SER A 164 -0.17 6.20 -0.12
C SER A 164 -0.80 5.07 -0.92
N LEU A 165 -0.15 4.66 -2.01
CA LEU A 165 -0.34 3.32 -2.56
C LEU A 165 0.58 2.38 -1.78
N LEU A 166 -0.02 1.51 -0.97
CA LEU A 166 0.71 0.41 -0.33
C LEU A 166 0.80 -0.74 -1.33
N VAL A 167 2.01 -1.25 -1.58
CA VAL A 167 2.28 -2.35 -2.51
C VAL A 167 3.04 -3.46 -1.78
N GLY A 168 2.57 -4.68 -1.91
CA GLY A 168 3.21 -5.90 -1.42
C GLY A 168 3.57 -6.79 -2.60
N VAL A 169 4.81 -7.29 -2.60
CA VAL A 169 5.36 -8.11 -3.67
C VAL A 169 5.73 -9.48 -3.11
N HIS A 170 5.17 -10.52 -3.71
CA HIS A 170 5.61 -11.90 -3.53
C HIS A 170 6.34 -12.37 -4.79
N PHE A 171 7.57 -12.87 -4.64
CA PHE A 171 8.38 -13.43 -5.74
C PHE A 171 8.15 -14.94 -5.82
N ARG A 172 7.82 -15.44 -7.02
CA ARG A 172 7.42 -16.84 -7.23
C ARG A 172 8.61 -17.81 -7.21
N ASP A 173 9.78 -17.42 -7.74
CA ASP A 173 11.02 -18.22 -7.65
C ASP A 173 11.88 -17.76 -6.46
N THR A 174 12.46 -18.73 -5.74
CA THR A 174 13.49 -18.54 -4.70
C THR A 174 14.75 -17.81 -5.20
N ARG A 175 15.15 -17.98 -6.46
CA ARG A 175 16.32 -17.27 -7.03
C ARG A 175 16.09 -15.76 -7.11
N ASP A 176 14.88 -15.35 -7.44
CA ASP A 176 14.47 -13.95 -7.52
C ASP A 176 14.47 -13.26 -6.13
N ARG A 177 14.36 -14.04 -5.05
CA ARG A 177 14.48 -13.56 -3.66
C ARG A 177 15.91 -13.18 -3.29
N LEU A 178 16.90 -13.95 -3.75
CA LEU A 178 18.32 -13.76 -3.42
C LEU A 178 18.91 -12.55 -4.16
N LEU A 179 18.52 -12.34 -5.43
CA LEU A 179 19.00 -11.23 -6.25
C LEU A 179 18.47 -9.87 -5.81
N THR A 180 17.40 -9.85 -5.00
CA THR A 180 16.78 -8.62 -4.52
C THR A 180 17.20 -8.22 -3.10
N GLY A 181 18.10 -8.99 -2.46
CA GLY A 181 18.74 -8.65 -1.18
C GLY A 181 17.98 -9.09 0.08
N GLY A 182 17.34 -10.26 0.07
CA GLY A 182 16.84 -10.90 1.30
C GLY A 182 17.93 -11.74 1.97
N SER A 183 18.10 -11.60 3.28
CA SER A 183 18.97 -12.45 4.12
C SER A 183 18.57 -13.92 4.07
N PHE A 184 19.57 -14.80 4.15
CA PHE A 184 19.42 -16.25 4.29
C PHE A 184 18.76 -16.59 5.63
N ASP A 185 17.66 -17.33 5.59
CA ASP A 185 17.32 -18.26 6.66
C ASP A 185 17.72 -19.67 6.20
N SER A 186 18.77 -20.18 6.83
CA SER A 186 19.06 -21.60 6.88
C SER A 186 18.12 -22.25 7.88
N ASP A 187 16.90 -22.60 7.48
CA ASP A 187 16.06 -23.50 8.26
C ASP A 187 16.10 -24.92 7.67
N SER A 188 17.18 -25.61 8.02
CA SER A 188 17.23 -27.07 7.94
C SER A 188 16.43 -27.65 9.12
N SER A 189 15.15 -27.93 8.92
CA SER A 189 14.48 -29.18 9.36
C SER A 189 12.95 -29.03 9.46
N ARG A 190 12.24 -29.52 8.43
CA ARG A 190 11.02 -30.34 8.57
C ARG A 190 10.66 -30.90 7.21
N GLY A 191 11.02 -32.18 7.00
CA GLY A 191 10.63 -32.95 5.84
C GLY A 191 9.12 -33.14 5.80
N SER A 192 8.55 -32.87 4.63
CA SER A 192 7.42 -33.59 4.03
C SER A 192 7.27 -33.04 2.62
N SER A 193 7.89 -33.71 1.64
CA SER A 193 7.65 -33.44 0.22
C SER A 193 6.20 -33.77 -0.13
N PRO A 194 5.41 -32.87 -0.73
CA PRO A 194 4.27 -33.27 -1.53
C PRO A 194 4.78 -33.57 -2.93
N HIS A 195 4.74 -34.85 -3.29
CA HIS A 195 4.94 -35.32 -4.65
C HIS A 195 3.81 -34.71 -5.53
N LEU A 196 4.10 -33.64 -6.26
CA LEU A 196 3.16 -33.05 -7.22
C LEU A 196 3.16 -33.90 -8.49
N SER A 197 2.20 -34.83 -8.55
CA SER A 197 1.78 -35.48 -9.78
C SER A 197 1.31 -34.41 -10.77
N ARG A 198 1.84 -34.49 -12.00
CA ARG A 198 1.35 -33.77 -13.18
C ARG A 198 -0.12 -34.12 -13.41
N GLY A 199 -0.97 -33.10 -13.47
CA GLY A 199 -2.33 -33.19 -13.98
C GLY A 199 -3.38 -32.88 -12.93
N ASP A 200 -3.80 -31.61 -12.85
CA ASP A 200 -5.20 -31.23 -13.09
C ASP A 200 -5.27 -29.70 -13.17
N THR A 201 -5.32 -29.15 -14.38
CA THR A 201 -5.54 -27.72 -14.59
C THR A 201 -7.05 -27.51 -14.58
N ASP A 202 -7.64 -27.39 -13.39
CA ASP A 202 -9.04 -27.00 -13.25
C ASP A 202 -9.21 -25.56 -13.80
N PRO A 203 -9.86 -25.35 -14.96
CA PRO A 203 -9.97 -24.04 -15.59
C PRO A 203 -10.96 -23.12 -14.86
N ASN A 204 -11.65 -23.60 -13.82
CA ASN A 204 -12.64 -22.83 -13.06
C ASN A 204 -12.14 -22.32 -11.70
N ARG A 205 -10.86 -22.51 -11.36
CA ARG A 205 -10.25 -21.93 -10.15
C ARG A 205 -9.70 -20.50 -10.36
N PHE A 206 -10.08 -19.83 -11.44
CA PHE A 206 -9.96 -18.37 -11.54
C PHE A 206 -10.99 -17.74 -10.60
N ALA A 207 -10.69 -17.73 -9.30
CA ALA A 207 -11.35 -16.82 -8.37
C ALA A 207 -11.31 -15.44 -9.03
N LYS A 208 -12.49 -14.88 -9.35
CA LYS A 208 -12.72 -13.59 -10.03
C LYS A 208 -11.59 -12.61 -9.67
N ILE A 209 -10.55 -12.55 -10.51
CA ILE A 209 -9.31 -11.83 -10.16
C ILE A 209 -9.71 -10.38 -9.98
N LYS A 210 -9.36 -9.82 -8.83
CA LYS A 210 -9.75 -8.48 -8.42
C LYS A 210 -8.53 -7.57 -8.46
N LEU A 211 -8.71 -6.35 -8.98
CA LEU A 211 -7.63 -5.38 -9.00
C LEU A 211 -7.08 -5.15 -7.58
N GLY A 212 -5.75 -5.19 -7.45
CA GLY A 212 -5.06 -4.96 -6.17
C GLY A 212 -4.96 -6.17 -5.25
N SER A 213 -5.41 -7.36 -5.67
CA SER A 213 -5.34 -8.57 -4.82
C SER A 213 -4.97 -9.80 -5.64
N ASN A 214 -3.91 -10.50 -5.24
CA ASN A 214 -3.46 -11.74 -5.87
C ASN A 214 -3.31 -11.61 -7.39
N MET A 215 -2.58 -10.58 -7.83
CA MET A 215 -2.37 -10.30 -9.26
C MET A 215 -1.03 -10.88 -9.73
N PRO A 216 -1.01 -12.01 -10.48
CA PRO A 216 0.21 -12.54 -11.07
C PRO A 216 0.65 -11.66 -12.24
N ILE A 217 1.84 -11.07 -12.14
CA ILE A 217 2.38 -10.09 -13.10
C ILE A 217 3.92 -10.21 -13.19
N ARG A 218 4.53 -9.51 -14.16
CA ARG A 218 5.99 -9.40 -14.24
C ARG A 218 6.48 -8.09 -13.64
N ALA A 219 7.48 -8.14 -12.78
CA ALA A 219 8.18 -6.97 -12.28
C ALA A 219 9.49 -6.81 -13.05
N GLU A 220 9.65 -5.67 -13.72
CA GLU A 220 10.89 -5.34 -14.42
C GLU A 220 11.80 -4.51 -13.50
N ARG A 221 13.04 -4.95 -13.34
CA ARG A 221 14.01 -4.26 -12.49
C ARG A 221 14.44 -2.94 -13.13
N THR A 222 14.55 -1.91 -12.30
CA THR A 222 15.07 -0.60 -12.68
C THR A 222 16.33 -0.23 -11.93
N VAL A 223 17.18 0.59 -12.55
CA VAL A 223 18.37 1.17 -11.92
C VAL A 223 18.35 2.69 -12.16
N ARG A 224 18.61 3.47 -11.11
CA ARG A 224 18.77 4.91 -11.27
C ARG A 224 20.19 5.23 -11.72
N LYS A 225 20.31 6.07 -12.75
CA LYS A 225 21.58 6.70 -13.10
C LYS A 225 21.84 7.80 -12.07
N THR A 226 22.94 7.71 -11.35
CA THR A 226 23.41 8.79 -10.50
C THR A 226 23.79 9.98 -11.39
N ASP A 227 23.24 11.17 -11.06
CA ASP A 227 23.85 12.49 -11.30
C ASP A 227 23.25 13.47 -12.33
N ILE A 228 22.08 13.25 -12.96
CA ILE A 228 21.58 14.26 -13.94
C ILE A 228 20.12 14.71 -13.72
N GLU A 229 19.21 13.84 -13.26
CA GLU A 229 17.83 14.26 -12.93
C GLU A 229 17.28 13.48 -11.72
N PRO A 230 16.48 14.11 -10.84
CA PRO A 230 15.78 13.43 -9.75
C PRO A 230 14.62 12.59 -10.30
N GLN A 231 14.94 11.49 -11.01
CA GLN A 231 13.95 10.52 -11.44
C GLN A 231 13.52 9.66 -10.24
N ILE A 232 12.24 9.72 -9.88
CA ILE A 232 11.70 8.91 -8.77
C ILE A 232 11.72 7.41 -9.12
N ILE A 233 11.54 7.04 -10.39
CA ILE A 233 11.64 5.67 -10.89
C ILE A 233 12.82 5.58 -11.85
N GLY A 234 13.67 4.57 -11.69
CA GLY A 234 14.86 4.38 -12.53
C GLY A 234 14.56 3.87 -13.93
N GLU A 235 15.62 3.71 -14.71
CA GLU A 235 15.54 3.18 -16.07
C GLU A 235 15.38 1.65 -16.05
N PRO A 236 14.53 1.07 -16.93
CA PRO A 236 14.37 -0.38 -17.04
C PRO A 236 15.65 -1.07 -17.47
N THR A 237 15.95 -2.21 -16.86
CA THR A 237 17.15 -3.02 -17.15
C THR A 237 16.88 -4.15 -18.15
N GLY A 238 15.60 -4.48 -18.41
CA GLY A 238 15.21 -5.68 -19.15
C GLY A 238 15.25 -6.98 -18.32
N GLU A 239 15.62 -6.93 -17.04
CA GLU A 239 15.54 -8.08 -16.12
C GLU A 239 14.12 -8.17 -15.54
N PHE A 240 13.48 -9.33 -15.67
CA PHE A 240 12.10 -9.55 -15.24
C PHE A 240 12.00 -10.62 -14.15
N TYR A 241 11.05 -10.45 -13.25
CA TYR A 241 10.71 -11.40 -12.20
C TYR A 241 9.21 -11.71 -12.21
N ASP A 242 8.86 -12.97 -12.03
CA ASP A 242 7.47 -13.39 -11.90
C ASP A 242 7.01 -13.17 -10.45
N VAL A 243 6.01 -12.30 -10.28
CA VAL A 243 5.54 -11.88 -8.96
C VAL A 243 4.02 -11.99 -8.82
N VAL A 244 3.56 -12.04 -7.58
CA VAL A 244 2.16 -11.80 -7.21
C VAL A 244 2.09 -10.48 -6.45
N LEU A 245 1.25 -9.56 -6.93
CA LEU A 245 1.06 -8.24 -6.32
C LEU A 245 -0.22 -8.14 -5.49
N TYR A 246 -0.09 -7.39 -4.40
CA TYR A 246 -1.18 -6.90 -3.56
C TYR A 246 -1.01 -5.38 -3.41
N PHE A 247 -2.01 -4.59 -3.72
CA PHE A 247 -1.88 -3.13 -3.61
C PHE A 247 -3.21 -2.41 -3.38
N GLY A 248 -3.15 -1.27 -2.70
CA GLY A 248 -4.32 -0.49 -2.32
C GLY A 248 -3.93 0.90 -1.78
N ILE A 249 -4.87 1.83 -1.84
CA ILE A 249 -4.72 3.19 -1.32
C ILE A 249 -5.06 3.19 0.17
N ILE A 250 -4.09 3.61 0.98
CA ILE A 250 -4.16 3.66 2.44
C ILE A 250 -4.05 5.10 2.98
N ASP A 251 -4.28 5.27 4.29
CA ASP A 251 -4.12 6.55 5.00
C ASP A 251 -4.98 7.72 4.48
N ILE A 252 -6.19 7.40 4.01
CA ILE A 252 -7.16 8.36 3.46
C ILE A 252 -7.89 9.24 4.50
N LEU A 253 -7.38 9.35 5.72
CA LEU A 253 -8.05 10.07 6.83
C LEU A 253 -7.33 11.37 7.23
N GLN A 254 -6.49 11.88 6.33
CA GLN A 254 -5.82 13.17 6.48
C GLN A 254 -6.51 14.23 5.59
N ASP A 255 -7.11 15.24 6.23
CA ASP A 255 -7.78 16.38 5.58
C ASP A 255 -6.81 17.54 5.47
N TYR A 256 -6.93 18.30 4.39
CA TYR A 256 -6.12 19.49 4.15
C TYR A 256 -6.69 20.69 4.91
N ASP A 257 -6.36 20.81 6.20
CA ASP A 257 -6.76 21.97 7.02
C ASP A 257 -5.65 23.04 7.13
N ILE A 258 -5.99 24.25 7.60
CA ILE A 258 -5.18 25.49 7.62
C ILE A 258 -3.75 25.30 8.17
N SER A 259 -3.54 24.40 9.13
CA SER A 259 -2.21 24.07 9.64
C SER A 259 -1.29 23.44 8.58
N LYS A 260 -1.85 22.68 7.63
CA LYS A 260 -1.14 22.11 6.48
C LYS A 260 -0.92 23.14 5.38
N LYS A 261 -1.80 24.14 5.25
CA LYS A 261 -1.57 25.31 4.38
C LYS A 261 -0.35 26.11 4.83
N LEU A 262 -0.14 26.24 6.14
CA LEU A 262 1.05 26.90 6.71
C LEU A 262 2.32 26.08 6.51
N GLU A 263 2.25 24.74 6.70
CA GLU A 263 3.36 23.83 6.38
C GLU A 263 3.71 23.85 4.89
N HIS A 264 2.70 23.86 4.01
CA HIS A 264 2.87 23.98 2.56
C HIS A 264 3.51 25.32 2.20
N ALA A 265 2.99 26.45 2.70
CA ALA A 265 3.55 27.78 2.42
C ALA A 265 5.01 27.92 2.87
N TYR A 266 5.37 27.33 4.02
CA TYR A 266 6.76 27.31 4.50
C TYR A 266 7.67 26.45 3.62
N LYS A 267 7.23 25.23 3.26
CA LYS A 267 8.05 24.30 2.47
C LYS A 267 8.12 24.67 1.00
N SER A 268 7.05 25.20 0.41
CA SER A 268 7.00 25.64 -0.99
C SER A 268 7.85 26.88 -1.26
N PHE A 269 8.22 27.63 -0.21
CA PHE A 269 9.16 28.75 -0.32
C PHE A 269 10.62 28.29 -0.46
N GLN A 270 10.94 27.08 -0.01
CA GLN A 270 12.31 26.52 -0.05
C GLN A 270 12.49 25.39 -1.06
N TYR A 271 11.42 24.69 -1.44
CA TYR A 271 11.47 23.47 -2.27
C TYR A 271 10.39 23.46 -3.34
N ASP A 272 10.66 22.79 -4.46
CA ASP A 272 9.71 22.59 -5.56
C ASP A 272 8.41 21.91 -5.04
N PRO A 273 7.22 22.46 -5.30
CA PRO A 273 5.93 21.87 -4.92
C PRO A 273 5.79 20.38 -5.29
N THR A 274 6.39 19.94 -6.39
CA THR A 274 6.32 18.53 -6.82
C THR A 274 7.06 17.58 -5.86
N SER A 275 8.08 18.06 -5.15
CA SER A 275 8.92 17.27 -4.24
C SER A 275 8.29 17.05 -2.85
N ILE A 276 7.33 17.87 -2.45
CA ILE A 276 6.76 17.90 -1.10
C ILE A 276 5.45 17.11 -1.05
N SER A 277 5.30 16.12 -0.15
CA SER A 277 4.07 15.34 -0.07
C SER A 277 2.83 16.20 0.25
N ALA A 278 2.95 17.24 1.07
CA ALA A 278 1.81 18.02 1.56
C ALA A 278 1.41 19.21 0.64
N VAL A 279 0.69 18.97 -0.44
CA VAL A 279 0.21 19.98 -1.42
C VAL A 279 -1.32 20.01 -1.53
N ASP A 280 -1.86 21.01 -2.23
CA ASP A 280 -3.28 21.09 -2.59
C ASP A 280 -3.82 19.74 -3.13
N PRO A 281 -5.02 19.26 -2.72
CA PRO A 281 -5.53 17.94 -3.07
C PRO A 281 -5.53 17.62 -4.57
N LYS A 282 -5.82 18.61 -5.43
CA LYS A 282 -5.81 18.43 -6.88
C LYS A 282 -4.40 18.21 -7.43
N GLN A 283 -3.43 18.98 -6.91
CA GLN A 283 -2.02 18.79 -7.24
C GLN A 283 -1.50 17.45 -6.72
N TYR A 284 -1.90 17.08 -5.49
CA TYR A 284 -1.56 15.79 -4.88
C TYR A 284 -2.05 14.64 -5.75
N ALA A 285 -3.34 14.64 -6.10
CA ALA A 285 -3.98 13.60 -6.89
C ALA A 285 -3.33 13.44 -8.27
N ARG A 286 -3.03 14.55 -8.95
CA ARG A 286 -2.32 14.53 -10.23
C ARG A 286 -0.94 13.88 -10.09
N ARG A 287 -0.11 14.37 -9.16
CA ARG A 287 1.24 13.83 -8.95
C ARG A 287 1.22 12.36 -8.58
N PHE A 288 0.32 11.97 -7.68
CA PHE A 288 0.14 10.58 -7.26
C PHE A 288 -0.19 9.69 -8.46
N ARG A 289 -1.18 10.06 -9.29
CA ARG A 289 -1.55 9.34 -10.51
C ARG A 289 -0.39 9.21 -11.49
N ASP A 290 0.28 10.32 -11.78
CA ASP A 290 1.38 10.35 -12.74
C ASP A 290 2.53 9.44 -12.30
N PHE A 291 2.84 9.43 -11.00
CA PHE A 291 3.82 8.51 -10.45
C PHE A 291 3.35 7.05 -10.53
N VAL A 292 2.12 6.77 -10.12
CA VAL A 292 1.55 5.41 -10.14
C VAL A 292 1.53 4.84 -11.56
N PHE A 293 1.19 5.64 -12.58
CA PHE A 293 1.22 5.21 -13.98
C PHE A 293 2.63 5.10 -14.58
N LYS A 294 3.65 5.65 -13.92
CA LYS A 294 5.05 5.35 -14.25
C LYS A 294 5.52 4.05 -13.60
N ALA A 295 5.08 3.79 -12.36
CA ALA A 295 5.44 2.58 -11.60
C ALA A 295 4.72 1.33 -12.10
N PHE A 296 3.51 1.48 -12.64
CA PHE A 296 2.71 0.41 -13.22
C PHE A 296 2.52 0.72 -14.70
N GLN A 297 2.94 -0.18 -15.59
CA GLN A 297 2.90 0.03 -17.03
C GLN A 297 2.32 -1.20 -17.73
N GLU A 298 1.79 -1.02 -18.95
CA GLU A 298 1.37 -2.16 -19.77
C GLU A 298 2.53 -3.10 -20.06
N ASP A 299 2.26 -4.41 -19.96
CA ASP A 299 3.14 -5.45 -20.45
C ASP A 299 3.01 -5.56 -21.98
N LYS A 300 4.06 -5.13 -22.69
CA LYS A 300 4.07 -5.09 -24.16
C LYS A 300 4.42 -6.44 -24.81
N PHE A 301 4.77 -7.46 -24.02
CA PHE A 301 5.16 -8.77 -24.54
C PHE A 301 4.05 -9.82 -24.48
N ASP A 302 2.87 -9.47 -23.96
CA ASP A 302 1.66 -10.27 -24.08
C ASP A 302 1.01 -9.99 -25.45
N LEU A 303 1.53 -10.65 -26.50
CA LEU A 303 0.90 -10.80 -27.82
C LEU A 303 0.43 -12.23 -28.01
#